data_AF-A0A1G5QDZ2-F1
#
_entry.id   AF-A0A1G5QDZ2-F1
#
_cell.length_a   1.000
_cell.length_b   1.000
_cell.length_c   1.000
_cell.angle_alpha   90.00
_cell.angle_beta   90.00
_cell.angle_gamma   90.00
#
_symmetry.space_group_name_H-M   'P 1'
#
loop_
_entity.id
_entity.type
_entity.pdbx_description
1 polymer ?
#
loop_
_entity_poly.entity_id
_entity_poly.type
_entity_poly.pdbx_seq_one_letter_code
_entity_poly.pdbx_strand_id
1 'polypeptide(L)'
;MVASSAIANADFPATRYYMINAAVPIEAYASDQSHGWDGVEMLGRMTEDSWKSYRELDGSDKLFADGWHNLFTDSRKSLTWADRFRSVLGTKTYNFYSSGEDVVENPNPNETVSSSIWDVIIKVFTFNNQKGRHSWVAQEIAKGSSSLFIFTSMGSQHGGWGYNQAHGETLVDPPYWLPLGPQKAIELTESDLRMEPFFKRFEQEDSLVEDFDGDVLLAPNGDAGADEFAKDEKVQFKMLAEAVPARSFAAAANPVEEVEVLGNNFDMMDMKNDRWTTERPAEANGIRPWWHSDFRVVALNYTNPMWKKMIAVGRLDR
;
A
#
# COMPACT_ATOMS: atom_id res chain seq x y z
N MET A 1 9.79 -4.46 1.90
CA MET A 1 10.15 -3.69 0.69
C MET A 1 11.64 -3.75 0.38
N VAL A 2 12.54 -3.29 1.26
CA VAL A 2 14.00 -3.24 0.98
C VAL A 2 14.57 -4.58 0.52
N ALA A 3 14.29 -5.67 1.24
CA ALA A 3 14.77 -7.00 0.85
C ALA A 3 14.18 -7.46 -0.50
N SER A 4 12.90 -7.20 -0.76
CA SER A 4 12.24 -7.49 -2.04
C SER A 4 12.91 -6.72 -3.18
N SER A 5 13.19 -5.44 -2.97
CA SER A 5 13.87 -4.58 -3.94
C SER A 5 15.30 -5.04 -4.20
N ALA A 6 16.04 -5.42 -3.16
CA ALA A 6 17.40 -5.92 -3.31
C ALA A 6 17.45 -7.18 -4.19
N ILE A 7 16.49 -8.11 -4.00
CA ILE A 7 16.38 -9.33 -4.80
C ILE A 7 15.91 -9.03 -6.23
N ALA A 8 14.89 -8.18 -6.37
CA ALA A 8 14.24 -7.92 -7.67
C ALA A 8 15.08 -7.01 -8.59
N ASN A 9 15.77 -6.01 -8.02
CA ASN A 9 16.34 -4.89 -8.76
C ASN A 9 17.85 -4.68 -8.53
N ALA A 10 18.43 -5.24 -7.46
CA ALA A 10 19.84 -5.02 -7.11
C ALA A 10 20.70 -6.29 -7.12
N ASP A 11 20.30 -7.29 -7.92
CA ASP A 11 21.01 -8.55 -8.14
C ASP A 11 21.39 -9.31 -6.86
N PHE A 12 20.66 -9.13 -5.75
CA PHE A 12 20.95 -9.84 -4.50
C PHE A 12 20.59 -11.33 -4.63
N PRO A 13 21.57 -12.27 -4.58
CA PRO A 13 21.33 -13.68 -4.93
C PRO A 13 20.79 -14.47 -3.73
N ALA A 14 19.59 -14.12 -3.26
CA ALA A 14 18.96 -14.80 -2.13
C ALA A 14 18.61 -16.26 -2.49
N THR A 15 19.20 -17.23 -1.77
CA THR A 15 18.78 -18.64 -1.89
C THR A 15 17.40 -18.87 -1.29
N ARG A 16 17.06 -18.09 -0.25
CA ARG A 16 15.81 -18.16 0.50
C ARG A 16 15.40 -16.76 0.91
N TYR A 17 14.10 -16.49 0.81
CA TYR A 17 13.54 -15.20 1.18
C TYR A 17 12.44 -15.41 2.21
N TYR A 18 12.53 -14.69 3.32
CA TYR A 18 11.54 -14.71 4.39
C TYR A 18 10.85 -13.35 4.43
N MET A 19 9.57 -13.35 4.12
CA MET A 19 8.67 -12.24 4.38
C MET A 19 8.20 -12.42 5.83
N ILE A 20 8.61 -11.52 6.71
CA ILE A 20 8.16 -11.49 8.12
C ILE A 20 7.69 -10.07 8.34
N ASN A 21 6.43 -9.88 8.74
CA ASN A 21 5.86 -8.55 8.92
C ASN A 21 6.08 -7.66 7.67
N ALA A 22 5.96 -8.25 6.47
CA ALA A 22 6.20 -7.56 5.22
C ALA A 22 5.13 -6.49 4.94
N ALA A 23 5.38 -5.25 5.38
CA ALA A 23 4.60 -4.06 5.03
C ALA A 23 4.84 -3.69 3.56
N VAL A 24 4.30 -4.51 2.66
CA VAL A 24 4.32 -4.39 1.21
C VAL A 24 2.94 -4.83 0.73
N PRO A 25 2.31 -4.11 -0.22
CA PRO A 25 1.03 -4.55 -0.75
C PRO A 25 1.15 -5.91 -1.45
N ILE A 26 0.12 -6.74 -1.31
CA ILE A 26 0.05 -8.08 -1.94
C ILE A 26 0.23 -7.99 -3.44
N GLU A 27 -0.35 -6.98 -4.09
CA GLU A 27 -0.28 -6.77 -5.54
C GLU A 27 1.16 -6.61 -6.06
N ALA A 28 2.12 -6.28 -5.19
CA ALA A 28 3.53 -6.25 -5.56
C ALA A 28 4.11 -7.61 -5.86
N TYR A 29 3.51 -8.68 -5.33
CA TYR A 29 3.88 -10.06 -5.62
C TYR A 29 2.84 -10.75 -6.52
N ALA A 30 1.58 -10.35 -6.39
CA ALA A 30 0.39 -11.06 -6.84
C ALA A 30 -0.71 -10.09 -7.28
N SER A 31 -0.52 -9.40 -8.41
CA SER A 31 -1.47 -8.35 -8.84
C SER A 31 -2.88 -8.85 -9.20
N ASP A 32 -3.05 -10.16 -9.43
CA ASP A 32 -4.33 -10.81 -9.70
C ASP A 32 -5.08 -11.23 -8.42
N GLN A 33 -4.42 -11.28 -7.27
CA GLN A 33 -5.07 -11.54 -5.99
C GLN A 33 -5.96 -10.36 -5.61
N SER A 34 -7.26 -10.61 -5.49
CA SER A 34 -8.29 -9.57 -5.27
C SER A 34 -8.88 -9.57 -3.86
N HIS A 35 -8.65 -10.63 -3.08
CA HIS A 35 -9.23 -10.81 -1.75
C HIS A 35 -8.15 -11.08 -0.69
N GLY A 36 -8.43 -10.64 0.54
CA GLY A 36 -7.62 -10.95 1.73
C GLY A 36 -7.90 -12.35 2.28
N TRP A 37 -7.22 -12.71 3.37
CA TRP A 37 -7.43 -14.00 4.06
C TRP A 37 -8.87 -14.17 4.60
N ASP A 38 -9.52 -13.04 4.89
CA ASP A 38 -10.89 -12.92 5.38
C ASP A 38 -11.95 -13.05 4.27
N GLY A 39 -11.52 -13.21 3.01
CA GLY A 39 -12.39 -13.28 1.84
C GLY A 39 -13.01 -11.93 1.47
N VAL A 40 -12.48 -10.81 1.98
CA VAL A 40 -12.95 -9.46 1.66
C VAL A 40 -12.20 -8.93 0.44
N GLU A 41 -12.93 -8.29 -0.48
CA GLU A 41 -12.34 -7.62 -1.65
C GLU A 41 -11.48 -6.42 -1.21
N MET A 42 -10.22 -6.41 -1.65
CA MET A 42 -9.22 -5.49 -1.12
C MET A 42 -9.35 -4.08 -1.70
N LEU A 43 -9.61 -3.98 -3.01
CA LEU A 43 -9.63 -2.70 -3.70
C LEU A 43 -10.72 -1.76 -3.18
N GLY A 44 -11.96 -2.24 -3.00
CA GLY A 44 -13.05 -1.43 -2.45
C GLY A 44 -12.81 -1.00 -1.00
N ARG A 45 -11.88 -1.64 -0.29
CA ARG A 45 -11.45 -1.30 1.06
C ARG A 45 -10.25 -0.36 1.11
N MET A 46 -9.37 -0.46 0.12
CA MET A 46 -8.18 0.38 -0.04
C MET A 46 -8.42 1.61 -0.91
N THR A 47 -9.68 1.86 -1.30
CA THR A 47 -10.11 3.05 -2.05
C THR A 47 -10.75 4.06 -1.11
N GLU A 48 -10.31 5.31 -1.19
CA GLU A 48 -10.93 6.43 -0.47
C GLU A 48 -12.40 6.58 -0.88
N ASP A 49 -13.28 6.86 0.07
CA ASP A 49 -14.73 6.71 -0.13
C ASP A 49 -15.29 7.67 -1.20
N SER A 50 -14.78 8.90 -1.29
CA SER A 50 -15.20 9.87 -2.31
C SER A 50 -14.78 9.42 -3.72
N TRP A 51 -13.76 8.56 -3.82
CA TRP A 51 -13.27 8.01 -5.09
C TRP A 51 -14.03 6.76 -5.55
N LYS A 52 -14.74 6.06 -4.67
CA LYS A 52 -15.45 4.81 -5.02
C LYS A 52 -16.46 4.99 -6.15
N SER A 53 -17.17 6.12 -6.16
CA SER A 53 -18.17 6.41 -7.21
C SER A 53 -17.58 6.53 -8.63
N TYR A 54 -16.29 6.89 -8.75
CA TYR A 54 -15.62 6.97 -10.05
C TYR A 54 -15.30 5.57 -10.60
N ARG A 55 -15.01 4.61 -9.71
CA ARG A 55 -14.73 3.21 -10.08
C ARG A 55 -15.97 2.51 -10.64
N GLU A 56 -17.14 2.80 -10.09
CA GLU A 56 -18.40 2.12 -10.42
C GLU A 56 -18.94 2.45 -11.82
N LEU A 57 -18.42 3.49 -12.51
CA LEU A 57 -18.99 3.98 -13.76
C LEU A 57 -18.55 3.24 -15.02
N ASP A 58 -17.25 3.16 -15.27
CA ASP A 58 -16.71 2.56 -16.51
C ASP A 58 -15.73 1.41 -16.25
N GLY A 59 -15.43 1.13 -14.97
CA GLY A 59 -14.47 0.12 -14.56
C GLY A 59 -13.04 0.43 -15.00
N SER A 60 -12.77 1.63 -15.52
CA SER A 60 -11.43 2.06 -15.90
C SER A 60 -10.74 2.73 -14.71
N ASP A 61 -9.49 2.36 -14.48
CA ASP A 61 -8.68 2.98 -13.43
C ASP A 61 -7.91 4.23 -13.93
N LYS A 62 -8.27 4.77 -15.11
CA LYS A 62 -7.53 5.86 -15.77
C LYS A 62 -7.50 7.16 -14.96
N LEU A 63 -8.49 7.35 -14.09
CA LEU A 63 -8.60 8.53 -13.21
C LEU A 63 -7.76 8.39 -11.94
N PHE A 64 -7.34 7.16 -11.60
CA PHE A 64 -6.74 6.81 -10.32
C PHE A 64 -5.22 6.90 -10.37
N ALA A 65 -4.60 7.36 -9.29
CA ALA A 65 -3.15 7.48 -9.20
C ALA A 65 -2.44 6.13 -9.37
N ASP A 66 -3.01 5.05 -8.83
CA ASP A 66 -2.50 3.69 -9.02
C ASP A 66 -2.70 3.15 -10.44
N GLY A 67 -3.72 3.62 -11.16
CA GLY A 67 -3.98 3.26 -12.55
C GLY A 67 -3.24 4.11 -13.59
N TRP A 68 -2.62 5.23 -13.18
CA TRP A 68 -2.00 6.21 -14.08
C TRP A 68 -0.90 5.62 -14.96
N HIS A 69 -0.14 4.65 -14.44
CA HIS A 69 0.92 3.96 -15.18
C HIS A 69 0.40 3.26 -16.45
N ASN A 70 -0.87 2.82 -16.48
CA ASN A 70 -1.48 2.17 -17.63
C ASN A 70 -1.65 3.10 -18.83
N LEU A 71 -1.56 4.42 -18.62
CA LEU A 71 -1.64 5.39 -19.70
C LEU A 71 -0.37 5.41 -20.57
N PHE A 72 0.70 4.71 -20.17
CA PHE A 72 2.02 4.81 -20.79
C PHE A 72 2.56 3.48 -21.31
N THR A 73 3.42 3.57 -22.33
CA THR A 73 4.19 2.44 -22.86
C THR A 73 5.67 2.50 -22.53
N ASP A 74 6.15 3.67 -22.07
CA ASP A 74 7.51 3.95 -21.65
C ASP A 74 7.75 3.61 -20.16
N SER A 75 8.87 4.06 -19.58
CA SER A 75 9.27 3.68 -18.21
C SER A 75 8.28 4.07 -17.13
N ARG A 76 7.39 5.05 -17.37
CA ARG A 76 6.30 5.41 -16.43
C ARG A 76 5.32 4.26 -16.17
N LYS A 77 5.22 3.28 -17.07
CA LYS A 77 4.43 2.06 -16.85
C LYS A 77 4.88 1.23 -15.64
N SER A 78 6.10 1.45 -15.15
CA SER A 78 6.66 0.77 -13.97
C SER A 78 6.41 1.51 -12.65
N LEU A 79 5.76 2.68 -12.70
CA LEU A 79 5.34 3.47 -11.54
C LEU A 79 4.06 2.88 -10.94
N THR A 80 4.13 1.61 -10.56
CA THR A 80 3.03 0.84 -9.99
C THR A 80 3.54 -0.13 -8.94
N TRP A 81 2.67 -0.48 -8.00
CA TRP A 81 2.89 -1.61 -7.12
C TRP A 81 2.76 -2.94 -7.85
N ALA A 82 1.82 -3.05 -8.81
CA ALA A 82 1.47 -4.30 -9.47
C ALA A 82 2.71 -5.04 -10.00
N ASP A 83 2.89 -6.28 -9.53
CA ASP A 83 3.95 -7.23 -9.89
C ASP A 83 5.39 -6.72 -9.73
N ARG A 84 5.61 -5.59 -9.05
CA ARG A 84 6.95 -4.97 -8.89
C ARG A 84 8.00 -5.91 -8.29
N PHE A 85 7.58 -6.81 -7.40
CA PHE A 85 8.44 -7.80 -6.75
C PHE A 85 8.07 -9.24 -7.14
N ARG A 86 7.33 -9.45 -8.23
CA ARG A 86 6.94 -10.79 -8.68
C ARG A 86 8.13 -11.70 -8.95
N SER A 87 9.26 -11.15 -9.42
CA SER A 87 10.50 -11.90 -9.66
C SER A 87 11.08 -12.55 -8.40
N VAL A 88 10.80 -11.99 -7.20
CA VAL A 88 11.25 -12.54 -5.91
C VAL A 88 10.66 -13.93 -5.66
N LEU A 89 9.49 -14.23 -6.22
CA LEU A 89 8.83 -15.53 -6.13
C LEU A 89 9.61 -16.65 -6.85
N GLY A 90 10.57 -16.29 -7.72
CA GLY A 90 11.54 -17.25 -8.28
C GLY A 90 12.56 -17.78 -7.26
N THR A 91 12.68 -17.12 -6.10
CA THR A 91 13.47 -17.62 -4.96
C THR A 91 12.62 -18.55 -4.08
N LYS A 92 13.25 -19.27 -3.15
CA LYS A 92 12.48 -20.02 -2.14
C LYS A 92 11.91 -19.05 -1.11
N THR A 93 10.75 -18.51 -1.44
CA THR A 93 10.02 -17.51 -0.66
C THR A 93 9.09 -18.16 0.36
N TYR A 94 9.11 -17.64 1.58
CA TYR A 94 8.22 -18.01 2.68
C TYR A 94 7.57 -16.77 3.26
N ASN A 95 6.26 -16.80 3.45
CA ASN A 95 5.52 -15.70 4.03
C ASN A 95 5.05 -16.06 5.44
N PHE A 96 5.64 -15.41 6.43
CA PHE A 96 5.23 -15.45 7.82
C PHE A 96 4.40 -14.19 8.09
N TYR A 97 3.10 -14.32 7.87
CA TYR A 97 2.11 -13.27 8.08
C TYR A 97 1.39 -13.51 9.43
N SER A 98 0.63 -12.53 9.92
CA SER A 98 -0.27 -12.75 11.06
C SER A 98 -1.64 -12.16 10.75
N SER A 99 -2.69 -12.99 10.78
CA SER A 99 -4.08 -12.51 10.67
C SER A 99 -4.51 -11.61 11.84
N GLY A 100 -3.71 -11.54 12.91
CA GLY A 100 -3.89 -10.62 14.03
C GLY A 100 -2.91 -9.44 14.04
N GLU A 101 -2.22 -9.14 12.94
CA GLU A 101 -1.40 -7.93 12.79
C GLU A 101 -2.21 -6.68 13.15
N ASP A 102 -1.63 -5.75 13.91
CA ASP A 102 -2.24 -4.48 14.29
C ASP A 102 -1.79 -3.33 13.37
N VAL A 103 -0.50 -3.20 13.07
CA VAL A 103 0.04 -2.05 12.32
C VAL A 103 -0.43 -2.03 10.86
N VAL A 104 -0.52 -3.21 10.27
CA VAL A 104 -0.86 -3.45 8.85
C VAL A 104 -2.18 -4.22 8.71
N GLU A 105 -3.02 -4.15 9.74
CA GLU A 105 -4.33 -4.79 9.80
C GLU A 105 -5.22 -4.40 8.61
N ASN A 106 -5.99 -5.37 8.10
CA ASN A 106 -6.99 -5.11 7.07
C ASN A 106 -8.00 -4.06 7.54
N PRO A 107 -8.41 -3.11 6.68
CA PRO A 107 -9.45 -2.16 7.00
C PRO A 107 -10.81 -2.82 7.30
N ASN A 108 -11.51 -2.37 8.35
CA ASN A 108 -12.86 -2.85 8.67
C ASN A 108 -13.93 -2.33 7.67
N PRO A 109 -15.14 -2.93 7.65
CA PRO A 109 -16.13 -2.63 6.62
C PRO A 109 -16.64 -1.19 6.50
N ASN A 110 -16.56 -0.46 7.60
CA ASN A 110 -17.01 0.92 7.71
C ASN A 110 -15.82 1.87 7.92
N GLU A 111 -14.60 1.40 7.68
CA GLU A 111 -13.42 2.28 7.73
C GLU A 111 -13.38 3.09 6.45
N THR A 112 -13.99 4.25 6.56
CA THR A 112 -13.82 5.33 5.60
C THR A 112 -12.83 6.32 6.20
N VAL A 113 -12.03 6.95 5.35
CA VAL A 113 -11.26 8.15 5.71
C VAL A 113 -12.09 9.41 5.43
N SER A 114 -13.21 9.26 4.72
CA SER A 114 -14.11 10.33 4.31
C SER A 114 -15.07 10.80 5.41
N SER A 115 -15.46 9.94 6.37
CA SER A 115 -16.35 10.37 7.46
C SER A 115 -15.68 11.39 8.36
N SER A 116 -14.35 11.42 8.38
CA SER A 116 -13.52 12.52 8.83
C SER A 116 -12.06 12.10 8.71
N ILE A 117 -11.18 12.93 8.14
CA ILE A 117 -9.72 12.79 8.29
C ILE A 117 -9.34 12.68 9.78
N TRP A 118 -10.17 13.18 10.71
CA TRP A 118 -10.01 12.96 12.15
C TRP A 118 -10.19 11.51 12.59
N ASP A 119 -10.98 10.68 11.91
CA ASP A 119 -11.10 9.26 12.22
C ASP A 119 -9.79 8.51 11.89
N VAL A 120 -9.09 8.91 10.83
CA VAL A 120 -7.73 8.40 10.52
C VAL A 120 -6.71 8.88 11.54
N ILE A 121 -6.75 10.17 11.89
CA ILE A 121 -5.87 10.73 12.95
C ILE A 121 -6.11 10.01 14.28
N ILE A 122 -7.37 9.78 14.65
CA ILE A 122 -7.75 9.04 15.86
C ILE A 122 -7.28 7.59 15.76
N LYS A 123 -7.39 6.93 14.60
CA LYS A 123 -6.89 5.55 14.41
C LYS A 123 -5.37 5.42 14.53
N VAL A 124 -4.62 6.31 13.88
CA VAL A 124 -3.15 6.30 13.91
C VAL A 124 -2.61 6.66 15.30
N PHE A 125 -3.26 7.57 16.03
CA PHE A 125 -2.72 8.12 17.29
C PHE A 125 -3.48 7.77 18.58
N THR A 126 -4.72 7.27 18.52
CA THR A 126 -5.60 7.09 19.70
C THR A 126 -6.67 6.00 19.52
N PHE A 127 -6.28 4.73 19.74
CA PHE A 127 -7.22 3.69 20.18
C PHE A 127 -6.69 3.03 21.45
N ASN A 128 -7.42 3.14 22.56
CA ASN A 128 -7.29 2.25 23.73
C ASN A 128 -5.84 1.95 24.23
N ASN A 129 -4.94 2.94 24.18
CA ASN A 129 -3.50 2.81 24.48
C ASN A 129 -2.66 1.91 23.52
N GLN A 130 -3.15 1.61 22.32
CA GLN A 130 -2.46 0.82 21.28
C GLN A 130 -2.01 1.75 20.13
N LYS A 131 -0.84 2.36 20.31
CA LYS A 131 -0.24 3.25 19.29
C LYS A 131 0.13 2.44 18.04
N GLY A 132 -0.33 2.89 16.87
CA GLY A 132 0.15 2.38 15.58
C GLY A 132 -0.74 1.37 14.86
N ARG A 133 -1.92 0.99 15.41
CA ARG A 133 -2.87 0.11 14.72
C ARG A 133 -3.41 0.77 13.44
N HIS A 134 -3.57 0.02 12.35
CA HIS A 134 -3.96 0.49 11.01
C HIS A 134 -3.05 1.58 10.38
N SER A 135 -1.84 1.80 10.89
CA SER A 135 -0.97 2.88 10.39
C SER A 135 -0.69 2.77 8.89
N TRP A 136 -0.54 1.55 8.38
CA TRP A 136 -0.26 1.34 6.96
C TRP A 136 -1.46 1.70 6.07
N VAL A 137 -2.66 1.19 6.39
CA VAL A 137 -3.89 1.56 5.68
C VAL A 137 -4.13 3.06 5.73
N ALA A 138 -3.92 3.67 6.90
CA ALA A 138 -4.02 5.11 7.06
C ALA A 138 -3.07 5.87 6.14
N GLN A 139 -1.82 5.39 5.99
CA GLN A 139 -0.84 5.99 5.08
C GLN A 139 -1.31 5.91 3.63
N GLU A 140 -1.74 4.74 3.19
CA GLU A 140 -2.13 4.50 1.80
C GLU A 140 -3.39 5.29 1.40
N ILE A 141 -4.39 5.39 2.28
CA ILE A 141 -5.60 6.17 2.01
C ILE A 141 -5.38 7.69 2.23
N ALA A 142 -4.37 8.09 3.00
CA ALA A 142 -4.04 9.50 3.20
C ALA A 142 -3.23 10.14 2.05
N LYS A 143 -2.71 9.35 1.11
CA LYS A 143 -1.99 9.84 -0.07
C LYS A 143 -2.82 10.88 -0.84
N GLY A 144 -2.17 11.96 -1.25
CA GLY A 144 -2.82 13.12 -1.88
C GLY A 144 -3.50 14.11 -0.91
N SER A 145 -3.55 13.82 0.40
CA SER A 145 -4.13 14.74 1.38
C SER A 145 -3.38 16.07 1.46
N SER A 146 -4.11 17.15 1.71
CA SER A 146 -3.54 18.50 1.94
C SER A 146 -3.58 18.90 3.42
N SER A 147 -3.85 17.94 4.32
CA SER A 147 -3.90 18.18 5.76
C SER A 147 -2.49 18.42 6.32
N LEU A 148 -2.29 19.57 6.99
CA LEU A 148 -1.04 19.89 7.68
C LEU A 148 -0.68 18.84 8.76
N PHE A 149 -1.66 18.18 9.35
CA PHE A 149 -1.42 17.10 10.32
C PHE A 149 -0.87 15.84 9.66
N ILE A 150 -1.40 15.47 8.50
CA ILE A 150 -0.88 14.34 7.73
C ILE A 150 0.51 14.68 7.22
N PHE A 151 0.71 15.89 6.70
CA PHE A 151 2.03 16.37 6.27
C PHE A 151 3.09 16.26 7.37
N THR A 152 2.77 16.70 8.60
CA THR A 152 3.72 16.66 9.73
C THR A 152 3.92 15.27 10.33
N SER A 153 3.01 14.32 10.11
CA SER A 153 3.10 12.97 10.69
C SER A 153 3.51 11.87 9.70
N MET A 154 3.26 12.05 8.40
CA MET A 154 3.44 11.03 7.35
C MET A 154 4.27 11.53 6.16
N GLY A 155 4.70 12.80 6.16
CA GLY A 155 5.52 13.40 5.10
C GLY A 155 4.69 14.07 4.01
N SER A 156 5.36 14.52 2.93
CA SER A 156 4.68 15.07 1.76
C SER A 156 3.76 14.02 1.14
N GLN A 157 2.55 14.44 0.74
CA GLN A 157 1.55 13.57 0.11
C GLN A 157 1.01 14.29 -1.13
N HIS A 158 1.40 13.80 -2.29
CA HIS A 158 0.94 14.22 -3.61
C HIS A 158 0.30 13.02 -4.31
N GLY A 159 -0.21 13.15 -5.53
CA GLY A 159 -0.89 12.01 -6.16
C GLY A 159 -2.12 11.53 -5.37
N GLY A 160 -2.23 10.22 -5.22
CA GLY A 160 -3.15 9.54 -4.32
C GLY A 160 -4.60 9.84 -4.59
N TRP A 161 -5.31 10.20 -3.53
CA TRP A 161 -6.76 10.46 -3.49
C TRP A 161 -7.08 11.96 -3.39
N GLY A 162 -6.09 12.84 -3.60
CA GLY A 162 -6.35 14.26 -3.75
C GLY A 162 -6.91 14.53 -5.14
N TYR A 163 -7.76 15.54 -5.32
CA TYR A 163 -8.24 15.93 -6.65
C TYR A 163 -7.39 17.06 -7.23
N ASN A 164 -7.18 17.05 -8.55
CA ASN A 164 -6.55 18.14 -9.27
C ASN A 164 -7.53 19.30 -9.47
N GLN A 165 -7.12 20.52 -9.13
CA GLN A 165 -7.96 21.71 -9.28
C GLN A 165 -8.35 22.02 -10.72
N ALA A 166 -7.56 21.56 -11.70
CA ALA A 166 -7.87 21.68 -13.12
C ALA A 166 -9.16 20.92 -13.53
N HIS A 167 -9.54 19.91 -12.75
CA HIS A 167 -10.68 19.03 -13.03
C HIS A 167 -11.80 19.21 -12.02
N GLY A 168 -12.26 20.46 -11.85
CA GLY A 168 -13.39 20.76 -10.99
C GLY A 168 -14.23 21.94 -11.45
N GLU A 169 -15.33 22.14 -10.75
CA GLU A 169 -16.31 23.20 -11.01
C GLU A 169 -16.46 24.03 -9.74
N THR A 170 -16.54 25.36 -9.90
CA THR A 170 -16.88 26.26 -8.80
C THR A 170 -18.38 26.47 -8.78
N LEU A 171 -19.04 25.99 -7.71
CA LEU A 171 -20.43 26.36 -7.45
C LEU A 171 -20.49 27.86 -7.13
N VAL A 172 -21.51 28.55 -7.62
CA VAL A 172 -21.57 30.03 -7.57
C VAL A 172 -22.08 30.55 -6.22
N ASP A 173 -22.88 29.77 -5.49
CA ASP A 173 -23.50 30.20 -4.24
C ASP A 173 -23.84 29.03 -3.30
N PRO A 174 -23.14 28.89 -2.16
CA PRO A 174 -21.87 29.53 -1.79
C PRO A 174 -20.69 29.07 -2.67
N PRO A 175 -19.63 29.90 -2.84
CA PRO A 175 -18.48 29.57 -3.67
C PRO A 175 -17.65 28.43 -3.08
N TYR A 176 -17.87 27.23 -3.59
CA TYR A 176 -17.09 26.04 -3.26
C TYR A 176 -16.62 25.36 -4.54
N TRP A 177 -15.34 24.98 -4.56
CA TRP A 177 -14.80 24.12 -5.60
C TRP A 177 -15.16 22.66 -5.29
N LEU A 178 -15.61 21.94 -6.31
CA LEU A 178 -15.86 20.51 -6.26
C LEU A 178 -15.17 19.84 -7.45
N PRO A 179 -14.66 18.60 -7.29
CA PRO A 179 -14.16 17.85 -8.43
C PRO A 179 -15.28 17.57 -9.44
N LEU A 180 -14.91 17.38 -10.71
CA LEU A 180 -15.87 16.98 -11.74
C LEU A 180 -16.60 15.70 -11.32
N GLY A 181 -17.92 15.71 -11.39
CA GLY A 181 -18.72 14.54 -11.07
C GLY A 181 -18.35 13.34 -11.96
N PRO A 182 -18.53 12.09 -11.48
CA PRO A 182 -18.08 10.88 -12.16
C PRO A 182 -18.42 10.82 -13.65
N GLN A 183 -19.65 11.18 -14.07
CA GLN A 183 -20.07 11.12 -15.47
C GLN A 183 -19.28 12.06 -16.40
N LYS A 184 -18.84 13.23 -15.91
CA LYS A 184 -18.00 14.15 -16.68
C LYS A 184 -16.53 13.72 -16.65
N ALA A 185 -16.06 13.25 -15.50
CA ALA A 185 -14.66 12.84 -15.33
C ALA A 185 -14.29 11.67 -16.26
N ILE A 186 -15.20 10.72 -16.50
CA ILE A 186 -14.94 9.61 -17.43
C ILE A 186 -14.82 10.05 -18.90
N GLU A 187 -15.30 11.23 -19.26
CA GLU A 187 -15.16 11.78 -20.62
C GLU A 187 -13.73 12.28 -20.89
N LEU A 188 -12.92 12.46 -19.85
CA LEU A 188 -11.51 12.84 -19.98
C LEU A 188 -10.74 11.77 -20.77
N THR A 189 -9.94 12.24 -21.73
CA THR A 189 -9.14 11.36 -22.57
C THR A 189 -7.87 10.93 -21.85
N GLU A 190 -7.36 9.73 -22.16
CA GLU A 190 -6.07 9.28 -21.64
C GLU A 190 -4.94 10.26 -21.99
N SER A 191 -5.00 10.90 -23.16
CA SER A 191 -3.98 11.87 -23.57
C SER A 191 -3.95 13.09 -22.64
N ASP A 192 -5.12 13.58 -22.22
CA ASP A 192 -5.21 14.71 -21.29
C ASP A 192 -4.74 14.29 -19.90
N LEU A 193 -5.16 13.11 -19.43
CA LEU A 193 -4.83 12.57 -18.11
C LEU A 193 -3.33 12.26 -17.90
N ARG A 194 -2.55 12.11 -18.98
CA ARG A 194 -1.08 11.99 -18.90
C ARG A 194 -0.40 13.28 -18.42
N MET A 195 -0.91 14.43 -18.86
CA MET A 195 -0.31 15.75 -18.60
C MET A 195 -1.02 16.50 -17.47
N GLU A 196 -2.32 16.24 -17.31
CA GLU A 196 -3.17 16.83 -16.29
C GLU A 196 -4.01 15.71 -15.65
N PRO A 197 -3.45 14.96 -14.68
CA PRO A 197 -4.15 13.84 -14.06
C PRO A 197 -5.38 14.32 -13.29
N PHE A 198 -6.39 13.46 -13.15
CA PHE A 198 -7.58 13.76 -12.35
C PHE A 198 -7.27 13.85 -10.85
N PHE A 199 -6.39 12.96 -10.38
CA PHE A 199 -5.82 13.04 -9.04
C PHE A 199 -4.83 14.21 -8.91
N LYS A 200 -4.56 14.64 -7.68
CA LYS A 200 -3.68 15.76 -7.34
C LYS A 200 -2.32 15.58 -8.00
N ARG A 201 -1.86 16.60 -8.72
CA ARG A 201 -0.55 16.59 -9.38
C ARG A 201 0.56 16.15 -8.43
N PHE A 202 1.60 15.55 -8.99
CA PHE A 202 2.80 15.22 -8.24
C PHE A 202 3.43 16.49 -7.69
N GLU A 203 4.11 16.35 -6.56
CA GLU A 203 4.86 17.47 -6.01
C GLU A 203 5.94 17.89 -7.01
N GLN A 204 6.11 19.19 -7.19
CA GLN A 204 7.12 19.67 -8.12
C GLN A 204 8.51 19.36 -7.56
N GLU A 205 8.85 19.84 -6.38
CA GLU A 205 10.20 19.70 -5.81
C GLU A 205 10.18 18.91 -4.50
N ASP A 206 11.25 18.16 -4.21
CA ASP A 206 11.43 17.50 -2.92
C ASP A 206 12.82 17.80 -2.34
N SER A 207 12.85 18.18 -1.06
CA SER A 207 14.10 18.55 -0.38
C SER A 207 14.99 17.37 0.05
N LEU A 208 14.46 16.15 0.05
CA LEU A 208 15.12 14.90 0.42
C LEU A 208 15.55 14.08 -0.80
N VAL A 209 14.88 14.25 -1.93
CA VAL A 209 15.22 13.64 -3.22
C VAL A 209 15.78 14.71 -4.16
N GLU A 210 17.10 14.82 -4.19
CA GLU A 210 17.83 15.74 -5.07
C GLU A 210 17.39 15.57 -6.54
N ASP A 211 17.20 16.70 -7.23
CA ASP A 211 16.75 16.79 -8.63
C ASP A 211 15.37 16.17 -8.92
N PHE A 212 14.54 15.95 -7.90
CA PHE A 212 13.17 15.53 -8.12
C PHE A 212 12.33 16.68 -8.71
N ASP A 213 11.82 16.48 -9.92
CA ASP A 213 10.79 17.31 -10.54
C ASP A 213 9.57 16.46 -10.97
N GLY A 214 8.51 16.43 -10.16
CA GLY A 214 7.32 15.65 -10.46
C GLY A 214 6.57 16.10 -11.71
N ASP A 215 6.73 17.36 -12.15
CA ASP A 215 6.11 17.87 -13.37
C ASP A 215 6.75 17.26 -14.63
N VAL A 216 8.00 16.80 -14.56
CA VAL A 216 8.67 16.10 -15.67
C VAL A 216 7.93 14.81 -16.05
N LEU A 217 7.28 14.14 -15.08
CA LEU A 217 6.50 12.94 -15.35
C LEU A 217 5.21 13.24 -16.15
N LEU A 218 4.70 14.47 -16.05
CA LEU A 218 3.42 14.92 -16.62
C LEU A 218 3.57 15.37 -18.08
N ALA A 219 4.03 14.45 -18.93
CA ALA A 219 4.31 14.66 -20.34
C ALA A 219 3.54 13.67 -21.24
N PRO A 220 3.44 13.91 -22.56
CA PRO A 220 2.88 12.95 -23.50
C PRO A 220 3.57 11.57 -23.43
N ASN A 221 2.86 10.50 -23.82
CA ASN A 221 3.44 9.15 -23.87
C ASN A 221 4.63 9.09 -24.85
N GLY A 222 5.72 8.46 -24.43
CA GLY A 222 6.96 8.37 -25.19
C GLY A 222 7.84 9.62 -25.15
N ASP A 223 7.53 10.60 -24.29
CA ASP A 223 8.43 11.72 -24.03
C ASP A 223 9.77 11.23 -23.47
N ALA A 224 10.88 11.69 -24.06
CA ALA A 224 12.21 11.20 -23.74
C ALA A 224 12.69 11.65 -22.36
N GLY A 225 12.32 12.86 -21.92
CA GLY A 225 12.69 13.39 -20.62
C GLY A 225 11.94 12.66 -19.51
N ALA A 226 10.64 12.48 -19.68
CA ALA A 226 9.80 11.74 -18.75
C ALA A 226 10.17 10.25 -18.67
N ASP A 227 10.50 9.62 -19.80
CA ASP A 227 10.97 8.23 -19.84
C ASP A 227 12.26 8.07 -19.05
N GLU A 228 13.25 8.94 -19.27
CA GLU A 228 14.53 8.87 -18.55
C GLU A 228 14.37 9.16 -17.07
N PHE A 229 13.58 10.18 -16.72
CA PHE A 229 13.31 10.53 -15.32
C PHE A 229 12.59 9.40 -14.56
N ALA A 230 11.64 8.72 -15.20
CA ALA A 230 10.94 7.58 -14.59
C ALA A 230 11.80 6.32 -14.40
N LYS A 231 12.97 6.21 -15.05
CA LYS A 231 13.92 5.10 -14.82
C LYS A 231 14.70 5.25 -13.52
N ASP A 232 14.84 6.48 -13.00
CA ASP A 232 15.57 6.70 -11.76
C ASP A 232 14.85 5.99 -10.60
N GLU A 233 15.56 5.08 -9.92
CA GLU A 233 15.02 4.33 -8.79
C GLU A 233 14.54 5.24 -7.66
N LYS A 234 15.19 6.39 -7.44
CA LYS A 234 14.77 7.35 -6.42
C LYS A 234 13.39 7.92 -6.74
N VAL A 235 13.15 8.25 -8.01
CA VAL A 235 11.84 8.70 -8.49
C VAL A 235 10.83 7.59 -8.27
N GLN A 236 11.13 6.36 -8.72
CA GLN A 236 10.22 5.23 -8.53
C GLN A 236 9.86 5.00 -7.05
N PHE A 237 10.85 5.03 -6.14
CA PHE A 237 10.60 4.84 -4.72
C PHE A 237 9.79 5.97 -4.10
N LYS A 238 10.07 7.24 -4.43
CA LYS A 238 9.25 8.37 -3.96
C LYS A 238 7.81 8.25 -4.44
N MET A 239 7.63 7.96 -5.72
CA MET A 239 6.29 7.80 -6.30
C MET A 239 5.49 6.71 -5.59
N LEU A 240 6.09 5.56 -5.29
CA LEU A 240 5.42 4.46 -4.60
C LEU A 240 5.18 4.74 -3.10
N ALA A 241 6.11 5.47 -2.46
CA ALA A 241 5.99 5.81 -1.05
C ALA A 241 4.91 6.89 -0.80
N GLU A 242 4.78 7.86 -1.70
CA GLU A 242 4.04 9.10 -1.41
C GLU A 242 2.88 9.39 -2.37
N ALA A 243 2.95 8.90 -3.62
CA ALA A 243 2.03 9.30 -4.69
C ALA A 243 1.08 8.20 -5.14
N VAL A 244 1.57 6.97 -5.26
CA VAL A 244 0.84 5.82 -5.80
C VAL A 244 0.33 4.99 -4.62
N PRO A 245 -0.99 4.98 -4.36
CA PRO A 245 -1.55 4.20 -3.26
C PRO A 245 -1.54 2.71 -3.60
N ALA A 246 -1.43 1.88 -2.57
CA ALA A 246 -1.71 0.46 -2.67
C ALA A 246 -3.22 0.21 -2.85
N ARG A 247 -3.55 -0.77 -3.69
CA ARG A 247 -4.92 -1.26 -3.94
C ARG A 247 -5.25 -2.53 -3.18
N SER A 248 -4.22 -3.27 -2.79
CA SER A 248 -4.34 -4.53 -2.07
C SER A 248 -4.03 -4.36 -0.59
N PHE A 249 -4.34 -5.36 0.24
CA PHE A 249 -3.90 -5.38 1.63
C PHE A 249 -2.40 -5.67 1.74
N ALA A 250 -1.84 -5.49 2.93
CA ALA A 250 -0.44 -5.80 3.18
C ALA A 250 -0.21 -7.32 3.29
N ALA A 251 0.89 -7.80 2.71
CA ALA A 251 1.33 -9.20 2.79
C ALA A 251 1.72 -9.64 4.22
N ALA A 252 1.92 -8.69 5.14
CA ALA A 252 2.16 -8.97 6.56
C ALA A 252 0.93 -9.48 7.31
N ALA A 253 -0.28 -9.07 6.89
CA ALA A 253 -1.53 -9.48 7.52
C ALA A 253 -2.25 -10.58 6.74
N ASN A 254 -1.76 -10.94 5.55
CA ASN A 254 -2.46 -11.80 4.61
C ASN A 254 -1.50 -12.81 3.93
N PRO A 255 -2.00 -13.97 3.52
CA PRO A 255 -1.28 -14.85 2.62
C PRO A 255 -1.16 -14.19 1.24
N VAL A 256 -0.10 -14.56 0.53
CA VAL A 256 0.08 -14.26 -0.90
C VAL A 256 -0.24 -15.53 -1.68
N GLU A 257 -1.17 -15.48 -2.61
CA GLU A 257 -1.70 -16.66 -3.33
C GLU A 257 -0.60 -17.48 -4.02
N GLU A 258 0.35 -16.83 -4.70
CA GLU A 258 1.46 -17.51 -5.36
C GLU A 258 2.43 -18.19 -4.38
N VAL A 259 2.55 -17.65 -3.16
CA VAL A 259 3.30 -18.30 -2.09
C VAL A 259 2.51 -19.48 -1.52
N GLU A 260 1.17 -19.41 -1.57
CA GLU A 260 0.26 -20.47 -1.08
C GLU A 260 0.30 -21.71 -1.97
N VAL A 261 0.41 -21.52 -3.29
CA VAL A 261 0.58 -22.62 -4.26
C VAL A 261 1.76 -23.53 -3.87
N LEU A 262 2.77 -22.98 -3.21
CA LEU A 262 3.95 -23.70 -2.73
C LEU A 262 3.83 -24.23 -1.29
N GLY A 263 2.71 -23.97 -0.61
CA GLY A 263 2.49 -24.30 0.81
C GLY A 263 3.41 -23.51 1.75
N ASN A 264 3.77 -22.28 1.36
CA ASN A 264 4.80 -21.49 2.03
C ASN A 264 4.26 -20.24 2.74
N ASN A 265 2.94 -20.02 2.82
CA ASN A 265 2.39 -19.09 3.79
C ASN A 265 2.20 -19.77 5.15
N PHE A 266 2.48 -19.02 6.19
CA PHE A 266 2.47 -19.46 7.57
C PHE A 266 1.86 -18.37 8.42
N ASP A 267 0.61 -18.57 8.85
CA ASP A 267 -0.02 -17.66 9.81
C ASP A 267 0.63 -17.84 11.18
N MET A 268 1.27 -16.79 11.67
CA MET A 268 1.91 -16.78 12.99
C MET A 268 0.89 -16.84 14.12
N MET A 269 -0.39 -16.52 13.87
CA MET A 269 -1.46 -16.70 14.83
C MET A 269 -1.60 -18.16 15.28
N ASP A 270 -1.34 -19.11 14.37
CA ASP A 270 -1.33 -20.56 14.63
C ASP A 270 -0.02 -21.05 15.25
N MET A 271 0.97 -20.16 15.39
CA MET A 271 2.32 -20.47 15.90
C MET A 271 2.56 -19.91 17.30
N LYS A 272 1.50 -19.49 17.98
CA LYS A 272 1.49 -19.21 19.40
C LYS A 272 1.65 -20.53 20.17
N ASN A 273 2.41 -20.52 21.25
CA ASN A 273 2.39 -21.66 22.16
C ASN A 273 1.09 -21.65 23.03
N ASP A 274 0.84 -22.75 23.75
CA ASP A 274 -0.31 -22.90 24.67
C ASP A 274 -0.32 -21.91 25.85
N ARG A 275 0.71 -21.09 25.99
CA ARG A 275 0.89 -20.12 27.08
C ARG A 275 0.92 -18.69 26.58
N TRP A 276 0.40 -18.42 25.38
CA TRP A 276 0.46 -17.08 24.77
C TRP A 276 0.15 -15.98 25.78
N THR A 277 0.98 -14.92 25.77
CA THR A 277 1.07 -13.94 26.87
C THR A 277 -0.31 -13.43 27.31
N THR A 278 -0.62 -13.62 28.60
CA THR A 278 -1.86 -13.13 29.21
C THR A 278 -1.81 -11.63 29.52
N GLU A 279 -0.63 -11.00 29.39
CA GLU A 279 -0.42 -9.58 29.60
C GLU A 279 -0.90 -8.74 28.40
N ARG A 280 -0.98 -9.33 27.21
CA ARG A 280 -1.56 -8.68 26.02
C ARG A 280 -3.08 -8.59 26.18
N PRO A 281 -3.74 -7.45 25.95
CA PRO A 281 -5.19 -7.38 25.98
C PRO A 281 -5.79 -8.36 24.95
N ALA A 282 -6.85 -9.06 25.37
CA ALA A 282 -7.65 -9.82 24.43
C ALA A 282 -8.55 -8.87 23.63
N GLU A 283 -8.81 -9.20 22.38
CA GLU A 283 -9.86 -8.56 21.60
C GLU A 283 -11.25 -8.96 22.09
N ALA A 284 -12.29 -8.33 21.55
CA ALA A 284 -13.67 -8.55 21.97
C ALA A 284 -14.13 -10.02 21.83
N ASN A 285 -13.52 -10.77 20.91
CA ASN A 285 -13.73 -12.21 20.70
C ASN A 285 -12.94 -13.10 21.69
N GLY A 286 -12.19 -12.52 22.62
CA GLY A 286 -11.36 -13.23 23.59
C GLY A 286 -10.01 -13.71 23.03
N ILE A 287 -9.74 -13.48 21.75
CA ILE A 287 -8.48 -13.85 21.10
C ILE A 287 -7.42 -12.82 21.49
N ARG A 288 -6.23 -13.29 21.86
CA ARG A 288 -5.06 -12.43 22.04
C ARG A 288 -4.25 -12.45 20.75
N PRO A 289 -4.24 -11.36 19.97
CA PRO A 289 -3.59 -11.32 18.66
C PRO A 289 -2.06 -11.48 18.75
N TRP A 290 -1.46 -11.77 17.60
CA TRP A 290 -0.02 -11.66 17.38
C TRP A 290 0.22 -10.37 16.63
N TRP A 291 0.76 -9.37 17.32
CA TRP A 291 0.95 -8.02 16.80
C TRP A 291 2.25 -7.85 16.04
N HIS A 292 2.36 -6.68 15.42
CA HIS A 292 3.55 -6.29 14.70
C HIS A 292 4.79 -6.37 15.59
N SER A 293 5.86 -6.98 15.09
CA SER A 293 7.12 -7.22 15.82
C SER A 293 7.03 -8.17 17.03
N ASP A 294 5.91 -8.84 17.31
CA ASP A 294 5.83 -9.78 18.44
C ASP A 294 6.87 -10.90 18.34
N PHE A 295 7.25 -11.30 17.12
CA PHE A 295 8.31 -12.27 16.86
C PHE A 295 9.66 -11.92 17.52
N ARG A 296 9.92 -10.62 17.78
CA ARG A 296 11.14 -10.13 18.44
C ARG A 296 10.92 -9.51 19.82
N VAL A 297 9.73 -8.97 20.11
CA VAL A 297 9.45 -8.26 21.38
C VAL A 297 8.92 -9.23 22.45
N VAL A 298 8.14 -10.23 22.04
CA VAL A 298 7.61 -11.24 22.96
C VAL A 298 8.70 -12.28 23.23
N ALA A 299 8.80 -12.71 24.50
CA ALA A 299 9.79 -13.69 24.92
C ALA A 299 9.74 -14.97 24.07
N LEU A 300 10.93 -15.47 23.72
CA LEU A 300 11.13 -16.60 22.81
C LEU A 300 10.27 -17.83 23.16
N ASN A 301 10.02 -18.10 24.44
CA ASN A 301 9.18 -19.24 24.84
C ASN A 301 7.79 -19.23 24.17
N TYR A 302 7.22 -18.04 23.95
CA TYR A 302 5.91 -17.87 23.30
C TYR A 302 5.99 -17.93 21.77
N THR A 303 7.08 -17.44 21.18
CA THR A 303 7.29 -17.35 19.72
C THR A 303 8.11 -18.51 19.15
N ASN A 304 8.60 -19.42 19.99
CA ASN A 304 9.45 -20.56 19.60
C ASN A 304 8.86 -21.42 18.47
N PRO A 305 7.54 -21.71 18.39
CA PRO A 305 7.01 -22.50 17.28
C PRO A 305 7.26 -21.87 15.91
N MET A 306 7.14 -20.53 15.79
CA MET A 306 7.47 -19.79 14.57
C MET A 306 8.96 -19.97 14.20
N TRP A 307 9.86 -19.75 15.15
CA TRP A 307 11.30 -19.89 14.91
C TRP A 307 11.70 -21.32 14.52
N LYS A 308 11.11 -22.35 15.16
CA LYS A 308 11.30 -23.75 14.76
C LYS A 308 10.86 -23.99 13.32
N LYS A 309 9.70 -23.44 12.93
CA LYS A 309 9.22 -23.54 11.55
C LYS A 309 10.18 -22.87 10.57
N MET A 310 10.65 -21.65 10.87
CA MET A 310 11.62 -20.93 10.06
C MET A 310 12.93 -21.70 9.88
N ILE A 311 13.49 -22.24 10.96
CA ILE A 311 14.70 -23.06 10.95
C ILE A 311 14.49 -24.29 10.06
N ALA A 312 13.37 -24.99 10.23
CA ALA A 312 13.06 -26.21 9.49
C ALA A 312 12.91 -25.95 7.98
N VAL A 313 12.14 -24.92 7.57
CA VAL A 313 11.98 -24.59 6.14
C VAL A 313 13.25 -24.01 5.53
N GLY A 314 14.04 -23.32 6.36
CA GLY A 314 15.34 -22.76 6.00
C GLY A 314 16.44 -23.78 5.85
N ARG A 315 16.33 -24.92 6.54
CA ARG A 315 17.43 -25.86 6.78
C ARG A 315 18.60 -25.15 7.47
N LEU A 316 18.30 -24.30 8.46
CA LEU A 316 19.30 -23.57 9.25
C LEU A 316 19.89 -24.40 10.40
N ASP A 317 19.44 -25.65 10.52
CA ASP A 317 19.87 -26.65 11.48
C ASP A 317 20.91 -27.63 10.91
N ARG A 318 21.45 -27.35 9.72
CA ARG A 318 22.36 -28.22 8.97
C ARG A 318 23.71 -27.58 8.71
#